data_AF-A0A8H7KAQ7-F1
#
_entry.id   AF-A0A8H7KAQ7-F1
#
_cell.length_a   1.000
_cell.length_b   1.000
_cell.length_c   1.000
_cell.angle_alpha   90.00
_cell.angle_beta   90.00
_cell.angle_gamma   90.00
#
_symmetry.space_group_name_H-M   'P 1'
#
loop_
_entity.id
_entity.type
_entity.pdbx_description
1 polymer ?
#
loop_
_entity_poly.entity_id
_entity_poly.type
_entity_poly.pdbx_seq_one_letter_code
_entity_poly.pdbx_strand_id
1 'polypeptide(L)'
;MSIAQIWKGTSALPSTEEMNLAVDAQHKMTIQIAKTGSAHPGWVNQKEWLTWANDVAGTGVNERLGWGLAGWKFWFQNRRLYSMLVDGIFTPHILRLFDGKRKKWDGAQEEIERVNRSVQDMKKRRD
;
A
#
# COMPACT_ATOMS: atom_id res chain seq x y z
N MET A 1 7.04 8.92 -4.02
CA MET A 1 5.99 8.68 -5.04
C MET A 1 4.88 9.72 -4.91
N SER A 2 4.28 9.81 -3.72
CA SER A 2 3.17 10.72 -3.41
C SER A 2 3.59 12.19 -3.43
N ILE A 3 4.71 12.53 -2.77
CA ILE A 3 5.30 13.90 -2.79
C ILE A 3 5.56 14.39 -4.21
N ALA A 4 6.09 13.53 -5.09
CA ALA A 4 6.35 13.89 -6.49
C ALA A 4 5.06 14.20 -7.27
N GLN A 5 3.94 13.52 -6.98
CA GLN A 5 2.64 13.86 -7.59
C GLN A 5 2.10 15.19 -7.04
N ILE A 6 2.35 15.48 -5.75
CA ILE A 6 1.99 16.77 -5.15
C ILE A 6 2.77 17.91 -5.82
N TRP A 7 4.09 17.78 -5.93
CA TRP A 7 4.92 18.79 -6.59
C TRP A 7 4.61 18.96 -8.07
N LYS A 8 4.19 17.88 -8.75
CA LYS A 8 3.71 17.94 -10.13
C LYS A 8 2.34 18.63 -10.26
N GLY A 9 1.60 18.81 -9.16
CA GLY A 9 0.24 19.35 -9.15
C GLY A 9 -0.85 18.37 -9.58
N THR A 10 -0.54 17.07 -9.69
CA THR A 10 -1.50 16.01 -10.06
C THR A 10 -2.21 15.41 -8.85
N SER A 11 -1.76 15.74 -7.65
CA SER A 11 -2.41 15.44 -6.38
C SER A 11 -2.28 16.66 -5.46
N ALA A 12 -3.25 16.86 -4.57
CA ALA A 12 -3.20 17.91 -3.56
C ALA A 12 -2.86 17.31 -2.19
N LEU A 13 -2.26 18.13 -1.33
CA LEU A 13 -2.29 17.85 0.11
C LEU A 13 -3.74 18.00 0.62
N PRO A 14 -4.11 17.31 1.70
CA PRO A 14 -5.33 17.62 2.43
C PRO A 14 -5.34 19.07 2.91
N SER A 15 -6.50 19.55 3.35
CA SER A 15 -6.60 20.86 4.00
C SER A 15 -5.73 20.93 5.26
N THR A 16 -5.35 22.13 5.67
CA THR A 16 -4.60 22.34 6.92
C THR A 16 -5.33 21.75 8.14
N GLU A 17 -6.66 21.86 8.17
CA GLU A 17 -7.48 21.28 9.23
C GLU A 17 -7.37 19.76 9.28
N GLU A 18 -7.55 19.08 8.14
CA GLU A 18 -7.41 17.62 8.04
C GLU A 18 -5.99 17.15 8.41
N MET A 19 -4.97 17.88 7.99
CA MET A 19 -3.58 17.56 8.35
C MET A 19 -3.34 17.70 9.87
N ASN A 20 -3.87 18.75 10.50
CA ASN A 20 -3.77 18.92 11.95
C ASN A 20 -4.49 17.79 12.71
N LEU A 21 -5.70 17.40 12.27
CA LEU A 21 -6.43 16.28 12.85
C LEU A 21 -5.64 14.97 12.74
N ALA A 22 -4.99 14.71 11.60
CA ALA A 22 -4.15 13.54 11.41
C ALA A 22 -2.92 13.54 12.34
N VAL A 23 -2.27 14.69 12.52
CA VAL A 23 -1.15 14.86 13.45
C VAL A 23 -1.59 14.59 14.90
N ASP A 24 -2.73 15.14 15.32
CA ASP A 24 -3.28 14.90 16.65
C ASP A 24 -3.62 13.43 16.90
N ALA A 25 -4.21 12.76 15.90
CA ALA A 25 -4.48 11.32 15.96
C ALA A 25 -3.18 10.49 16.10
N GLN A 26 -2.14 10.85 15.34
CA GLN A 26 -0.84 10.21 15.43
C GLN A 26 -0.20 10.40 16.81
N HIS A 27 -0.22 11.61 17.37
CA HIS A 27 0.27 11.85 18.73
C HIS A 27 -0.49 11.04 19.77
N LYS A 28 -1.83 10.98 19.67
CA LYS A 28 -2.65 10.15 20.56
C LYS A 28 -2.25 8.68 20.49
N MET A 29 -2.07 8.12 19.28
CA MET A 29 -1.62 6.74 19.08
C MET A 29 -0.25 6.51 19.74
N THR A 30 0.73 7.37 19.46
CA THR A 30 2.10 7.24 20.01
C THR A 30 2.10 7.32 21.53
N ILE A 31 1.30 8.22 22.14
CA ILE A 31 1.14 8.31 23.59
C ILE A 31 0.56 7.02 24.17
N GLN A 32 -0.46 6.43 23.54
CA GLN A 32 -1.04 5.18 24.03
C GLN A 32 -0.04 4.02 23.99
N ILE A 33 0.75 3.93 22.92
CA ILE A 33 1.84 2.94 22.80
C ILE A 33 2.88 3.16 23.91
N ALA A 34 3.27 4.42 24.14
CA ALA A 34 4.27 4.79 25.14
C ALA A 34 3.85 4.40 26.58
N LYS A 35 2.54 4.32 26.86
CA LYS A 35 2.02 3.85 28.15
C LYS A 35 2.22 2.35 28.36
N THR A 36 2.32 1.57 27.28
CA THR A 36 2.43 0.10 27.33
C THR A 36 3.84 -0.41 27.03
N GLY A 37 4.76 0.46 26.61
CA GLY A 37 6.13 0.09 26.28
C GLY A 37 6.86 1.20 25.50
N SER A 38 7.99 0.85 24.86
CA SER A 38 8.76 1.81 24.07
C SER A 38 8.00 2.24 22.82
N ALA A 39 7.82 3.55 22.65
CA ALA A 39 7.32 4.13 21.42
C ALA A 39 8.47 4.68 20.57
N HIS A 40 8.46 4.39 19.27
CA HIS A 40 9.41 4.99 18.33
C HIS A 40 8.75 6.19 17.63
N PRO A 41 9.37 7.38 17.61
CA PRO A 41 8.77 8.60 17.07
C PRO A 41 8.51 8.54 15.56
N GLY A 42 9.23 7.68 14.83
CA GLY A 42 8.99 7.41 13.41
C GLY A 42 7.86 6.42 13.11
N TRP A 43 7.16 5.87 14.12
CA TRP A 43 6.01 5.02 13.87
C TRP A 43 4.82 5.84 13.39
N VAL A 44 4.09 5.27 12.45
CA VAL A 44 2.85 5.83 11.92
C VAL A 44 1.77 4.75 11.94
N ASN A 45 0.50 5.14 11.91
CA ASN A 45 -0.55 4.20 11.56
C ASN A 45 -0.33 3.72 10.12
N GLN A 46 0.28 2.54 9.97
CA GLN A 46 0.73 2.04 8.67
C GLN A 46 -0.42 1.87 7.68
N LYS A 47 -1.62 1.49 8.15
CA LYS A 47 -2.79 1.33 7.29
C LYS A 47 -3.21 2.67 6.70
N GLU A 48 -3.44 3.67 7.55
CA GLU A 48 -3.83 5.02 7.13
C GLU A 48 -2.78 5.64 6.22
N TRP A 49 -1.51 5.52 6.59
CA TRP A 49 -0.40 6.03 5.80
C TRP A 49 -0.32 5.38 4.41
N LEU A 50 -0.40 4.05 4.32
CA LEU A 50 -0.33 3.35 3.04
C LEU A 50 -1.55 3.64 2.17
N THR A 51 -2.75 3.72 2.76
CA THR A 51 -3.96 4.13 2.03
C THR A 51 -3.76 5.51 1.41
N TRP A 52 -3.42 6.52 2.22
CA TRP A 52 -3.16 7.87 1.72
C TRP A 52 -2.05 7.90 0.67
N ALA A 53 -0.94 7.21 0.92
CA ALA A 53 0.22 7.22 0.02
C ALA A 53 -0.13 6.61 -1.34
N ASN A 54 -0.92 5.53 -1.37
CA ASN A 54 -1.39 4.88 -2.59
C ASN A 54 -2.33 5.78 -3.39
N ASP A 55 -3.29 6.43 -2.73
CA ASP A 55 -4.25 7.32 -3.40
C ASP A 55 -3.55 8.54 -3.99
N VAL A 56 -2.69 9.19 -3.20
CA VAL A 56 -1.94 10.39 -3.65
C VAL A 56 -0.94 10.03 -4.74
N ALA A 57 -0.28 8.88 -4.65
CA ALA A 57 0.61 8.42 -5.71
C ALA A 57 -0.15 7.93 -6.94
N GLY A 58 -1.45 7.62 -6.82
CA GLY A 58 -2.27 7.00 -7.83
C GLY A 58 -1.70 5.65 -8.26
N THR A 59 -1.47 4.75 -7.32
CA THR A 59 -0.96 3.39 -7.58
C THR A 59 -2.04 2.44 -8.09
N GLY A 60 -3.32 2.78 -7.93
CA GLY A 60 -4.45 1.92 -8.28
C GLY A 60 -4.64 0.72 -7.33
N VAL A 61 -3.85 0.62 -6.27
CA VAL A 61 -3.84 -0.54 -5.37
C VAL A 61 -5.10 -0.56 -4.49
N ASN A 62 -5.46 0.57 -3.89
CA ASN A 62 -6.59 0.65 -2.97
C ASN A 62 -7.92 0.33 -3.66
N GLU A 63 -8.08 0.74 -4.91
CA GLU A 63 -9.30 0.50 -5.67
C GLU A 63 -9.44 -0.94 -6.15
N ARG A 64 -8.32 -1.62 -6.41
CA ARG A 64 -8.29 -2.99 -6.97
C ARG A 64 -8.25 -4.05 -5.88
N LEU A 65 -7.71 -3.73 -4.71
CA LEU A 65 -7.67 -4.61 -3.55
C LEU A 65 -8.67 -4.20 -2.44
N GLY A 66 -9.46 -3.16 -2.68
CA GLY A 66 -10.54 -2.74 -1.80
C GLY A 66 -11.87 -3.44 -2.09
N TRP A 67 -12.90 -3.08 -1.33
CA TRP A 67 -14.23 -3.69 -1.40
C TRP A 67 -15.21 -2.99 -2.36
N GLY A 68 -14.72 -2.07 -3.19
CA GLY A 68 -15.51 -1.39 -4.22
C GLY A 68 -15.77 -2.25 -5.45
N LEU A 69 -16.61 -1.78 -6.37
CA LEU A 69 -16.94 -2.50 -7.61
C LEU A 69 -15.70 -2.89 -8.43
N ALA A 70 -14.69 -2.02 -8.50
CA ALA A 70 -13.44 -2.30 -9.20
C ALA A 70 -12.65 -3.45 -8.54
N GLY A 71 -12.63 -3.50 -7.20
CA GLY A 71 -11.98 -4.56 -6.45
C GLY A 71 -12.70 -5.89 -6.59
N TRP A 72 -14.03 -5.91 -6.50
CA TRP A 72 -14.83 -7.09 -6.78
C TRP A 72 -14.60 -7.61 -8.20
N LYS A 73 -14.66 -6.73 -9.21
CA LYS A 73 -14.38 -7.12 -10.60
C LYS A 73 -12.97 -7.69 -10.75
N PHE A 74 -11.96 -7.04 -10.18
CA PHE A 74 -10.58 -7.51 -10.24
C PHE A 74 -10.41 -8.88 -9.57
N TRP A 75 -11.02 -9.06 -8.39
CA TRP A 75 -11.06 -10.32 -7.67
C TRP A 75 -11.67 -11.45 -8.52
N PHE A 76 -12.86 -11.23 -9.08
CA PHE A 76 -13.53 -12.24 -9.92
C PHE A 76 -12.71 -12.63 -11.15
N GLN A 77 -12.12 -11.67 -11.84
CA GLN A 77 -11.36 -11.91 -13.07
C GLN A 77 -9.95 -12.46 -12.83
N ASN A 78 -9.35 -12.18 -11.67
CA ASN A 78 -7.92 -12.43 -11.42
C ASN A 78 -7.69 -13.15 -10.08
N ARG A 79 -8.50 -14.16 -9.74
CA ARG A 79 -8.48 -14.83 -8.41
C ARG A 79 -7.09 -15.24 -7.93
N ARG A 80 -6.27 -15.84 -8.80
CA ARG A 80 -4.91 -16.28 -8.48
C ARG A 80 -3.98 -15.10 -8.17
N LEU A 81 -3.98 -14.08 -9.04
CA LEU A 81 -3.17 -12.89 -8.82
C LEU A 81 -3.64 -12.15 -7.58
N TYR A 82 -4.95 -11.98 -7.39
CA TYR A 82 -5.52 -11.36 -6.20
C TYR A 82 -5.04 -12.03 -4.90
N SER A 83 -5.17 -13.36 -4.80
CA SER A 83 -4.70 -14.10 -3.61
C SER A 83 -3.20 -13.92 -3.41
N MET A 84 -2.40 -13.90 -4.49
CA MET A 84 -0.97 -13.64 -4.36
C MET A 84 -0.66 -12.22 -3.87
N LEU A 85 -1.44 -11.22 -4.26
CA LEU A 85 -1.24 -9.83 -3.83
C LEU A 85 -1.64 -9.60 -2.37
N VAL A 86 -2.63 -10.33 -1.87
CA VAL A 86 -3.16 -10.19 -0.50
C VAL A 86 -2.48 -11.14 0.48
N ASP A 87 -2.32 -12.41 0.12
CA ASP A 87 -1.82 -13.47 1.01
C ASP A 87 -0.32 -13.76 0.80
N GLY A 88 0.24 -13.31 -0.33
CA GLY A 88 1.64 -13.50 -0.67
C GLY A 88 2.58 -12.51 0.02
N ILE A 89 3.85 -12.56 -0.36
CA ILE A 89 4.82 -11.55 0.07
C ILE A 89 4.52 -10.23 -0.63
N PHE A 90 4.41 -9.19 0.20
CA PHE A 90 4.37 -7.81 -0.25
C PHE A 90 5.69 -7.47 -0.94
N THR A 91 5.61 -7.07 -2.21
CA THR A 91 6.77 -6.56 -2.96
C THR A 91 6.49 -5.13 -3.43
N PRO A 92 7.52 -4.26 -3.49
CA PRO A 92 7.34 -2.88 -3.96
C PRO A 92 6.80 -2.75 -5.40
N HIS A 93 6.87 -3.82 -6.19
CA HIS A 93 6.36 -3.88 -7.56
C HIS A 93 4.84 -3.65 -7.64
N ILE A 94 4.09 -3.98 -6.57
CA ILE A 94 2.64 -3.73 -6.50
C ILE A 94 2.30 -2.25 -6.72
N LEU A 95 3.20 -1.34 -6.33
CA LEU A 95 3.06 0.10 -6.48
C LEU A 95 3.16 0.57 -7.95
N ARG A 96 3.42 -0.34 -8.89
CA ARG A 96 3.47 -0.11 -10.34
C ARG A 96 2.71 -1.18 -11.13
N LEU A 97 1.87 -1.97 -10.47
CA LEU A 97 1.13 -3.06 -11.10
C LEU A 97 -0.07 -2.56 -11.92
N PHE A 98 -0.80 -1.58 -11.38
CA PHE A 98 -2.00 -1.05 -11.98
C PHE A 98 -1.76 0.29 -12.67
N ASP A 99 -2.65 0.61 -13.61
CA ASP A 99 -2.70 1.93 -14.24
C ASP A 99 -3.22 2.98 -13.26
N GLY A 100 -2.61 4.17 -13.32
CA GLY A 100 -2.94 5.31 -12.46
C GLY A 100 -2.02 6.50 -12.72
N LYS A 101 -1.92 7.42 -11.76
CA LYS A 101 -1.02 8.60 -11.86
C LYS A 101 0.45 8.19 -11.89
N ARG A 102 0.78 7.09 -11.21
CA ARG A 102 2.10 6.47 -11.27
C ARG A 102 2.19 5.56 -12.48
N LYS A 103 3.24 5.74 -13.29
CA LYS A 103 3.47 4.92 -14.48
C LYS A 103 3.59 3.44 -14.10
N LYS A 104 2.65 2.65 -14.60
CA LYS A 104 2.66 1.18 -14.58
C LYS A 104 4.00 0.65 -15.11
N TRP A 105 4.43 -0.47 -14.59
CA TRP A 105 5.55 -1.22 -15.12
C TRP A 105 5.05 -2.58 -15.59
N ASP A 106 5.19 -2.86 -16.89
CA ASP A 106 4.61 -4.06 -17.49
C ASP A 106 5.19 -5.35 -16.88
N GLY A 107 6.46 -5.33 -16.45
CA GLY A 107 7.10 -6.46 -15.75
C GLY A 107 6.72 -6.60 -14.26
N ALA A 108 5.89 -5.72 -13.70
CA ALA A 108 5.58 -5.74 -12.27
C ALA A 108 4.90 -7.04 -11.83
N GLN A 109 3.98 -7.57 -12.64
CA GLN A 109 3.29 -8.81 -12.32
C GLN A 109 4.26 -10.00 -12.30
N GLU A 110 5.10 -10.13 -13.34
CA GLU A 110 6.05 -11.23 -13.47
C GLU A 110 7.03 -11.27 -12.29
N GLU A 111 7.49 -10.10 -11.83
CA GLU A 111 8.36 -9.99 -10.66
C GLU A 111 7.66 -10.34 -9.35
N ILE A 112 6.41 -9.92 -9.16
CA ILE A 112 5.60 -10.32 -7.98
C ILE A 112 5.48 -11.83 -7.93
N GLU A 113 5.18 -12.45 -9.07
CA GLU A 113 5.05 -13.90 -9.17
C GLU A 113 6.39 -14.60 -8.94
N ARG A 114 7.49 -14.08 -9.51
CA ARG A 114 8.84 -14.64 -9.33
C ARG A 114 9.24 -14.66 -7.85
N VAL A 115 9.10 -13.52 -7.16
CA VAL A 115 9.47 -13.40 -5.74
C VAL A 115 8.61 -14.34 -4.87
N ASN A 116 7.30 -14.39 -5.10
CA ASN A 116 6.42 -15.28 -4.37
C ASN A 116 6.76 -16.75 -4.61
N ARG A 117 7.06 -17.15 -5.85
CA ARG A 117 7.54 -18.52 -6.15
C ARG A 117 8.83 -18.85 -5.40
N SER A 118 9.83 -17.97 -5.45
CA SER A 118 11.11 -18.19 -4.76
C SER A 118 10.92 -18.42 -3.26
N VAL A 119 10.00 -17.71 -2.62
CA VAL A 119 9.72 -17.90 -1.19
C VAL A 119 9.02 -19.23 -0.92
N GLN A 120 8.06 -19.62 -1.76
CA GLN A 120 7.41 -20.93 -1.62
C GLN A 120 8.42 -22.07 -1.78
N ASP A 121 9.36 -21.95 -2.72
CA ASP A 121 10.42 -22.95 -2.91
C ASP A 121 11.38 -22.99 -1.72
N MET A 122 11.73 -21.84 -1.13
CA MET A 122 12.54 -21.79 0.09
C MET A 122 11.83 -22.46 1.28
N LYS A 123 10.51 -22.28 1.42
CA LYS A 123 9.72 -22.95 2.47
C LYS A 123 9.76 -24.47 2.30
N LYS A 124 9.49 -24.96 1.08
CA LYS A 124 9.51 -26.40 0.76
C LYS A 124 10.87 -27.08 0.97
N ARG A 125 11.98 -26.36 0.78
CA ARG A 125 13.33 -26.90 1.02
C ARG A 125 13.68 -27.03 2.50
N ARG A 126 12.92 -26.36 3.37
CA ARG A 126 13.14 -26.35 4.82
C ARG A 126 12.32 -27.41 5.54
N ASP A 127 11.29 -27.95 4.88
CA ASP A 127 10.41 -29.01 5.37
C ASP A 127 10.89 -30.38 4.87
#